data_AF-C7NLM3-F1
#
_entry.id   AF-C7NLM3-F1
#
_cell.length_a   1.000
_cell.length_b   1.000
_cell.length_c   1.000
_cell.angle_alpha   90.00
_cell.angle_beta   90.00
_cell.angle_gamma   90.00
#
_symmetry.space_group_name_H-M   'P 1'
#
loop_
_entity.id
_entity.type
_entity.pdbx_description
1 polymer ?
#
loop_
_entity_poly.entity_id
_entity_poly.type
_entity_poly.pdbx_seq_one_letter_code
_entity_poly.pdbx_strand_id
1 'polypeptide(L)'
;MLRAVGMTQTFLSPAQVDELVALYEEGATLVDLGERFGIHRRTAAAHLVRRSVPIRRLGLDERHLAEAVELYSGGLTLMEVGLRFGVSQQAVRRALAAKGVEIRSSGRRQLAVNQSARSAP
;
A
#
# COMPACT_ATOMS: atom_id res chain seq x y z
N MET A 1 14.29 -23.45 -25.35
CA MET A 1 14.28 -23.58 -23.89
C MET A 1 15.48 -22.82 -23.34
N LEU A 2 15.29 -21.68 -22.68
CA LEU A 2 16.37 -20.98 -21.97
C LEU A 2 16.12 -21.12 -20.47
N ARG A 3 17.11 -21.72 -19.79
CA ARG A 3 17.13 -21.97 -18.35
C ARG A 3 17.41 -20.70 -17.56
N ALA A 4 16.84 -20.67 -16.37
CA ALA A 4 16.97 -19.65 -15.34
C ALA A 4 18.41 -19.44 -14.84
N VAL A 5 18.73 -18.18 -14.50
CA VAL A 5 19.63 -17.80 -13.40
C VAL A 5 18.99 -16.59 -12.71
N GLY A 6 18.73 -16.73 -11.40
CA GLY A 6 18.25 -15.64 -10.56
C GLY A 6 19.34 -14.58 -10.34
N MET A 7 19.15 -13.41 -10.96
CA MET A 7 19.75 -12.16 -10.54
C MET A 7 18.70 -11.08 -10.78
N THR A 8 18.41 -10.27 -9.77
CA THR A 8 17.49 -9.14 -9.85
C THR A 8 17.88 -8.27 -11.05
N GLN A 9 17.09 -8.32 -12.13
CA GLN A 9 17.35 -7.58 -13.36
C GLN A 9 17.16 -6.09 -13.04
N THR A 10 18.23 -5.43 -12.59
CA THR A 10 18.18 -4.04 -12.10
C THR A 10 18.18 -3.03 -13.25
N PHE A 11 18.31 -3.50 -14.49
CA PHE A 11 18.36 -2.68 -15.69
C PHE A 11 17.20 -3.03 -16.62
N LEU A 12 16.16 -2.20 -16.59
CA LEU A 12 15.14 -2.17 -17.64
C LEU A 12 15.73 -1.53 -18.90
N SER A 13 15.38 -2.08 -20.07
CA SER A 13 15.64 -1.42 -21.34
C SER A 13 14.87 -0.09 -21.45
N PRO A 14 15.27 0.85 -22.33
CA PRO A 14 14.55 2.10 -22.52
C PRO A 14 13.05 1.90 -22.80
N ALA A 15 12.71 0.93 -23.65
CA ALA A 15 11.33 0.59 -23.99
C ALA A 15 10.54 0.04 -22.79
N GLN A 16 11.17 -0.78 -21.94
CA GLN A 16 10.54 -1.25 -20.70
C GLN A 16 10.33 -0.13 -19.68
N VAL A 17 11.23 0.87 -19.66
CA VAL A 17 11.03 2.07 -18.84
C VAL A 17 9.85 2.90 -19.37
N ASP A 18 9.70 3.02 -20.68
CA ASP A 18 8.55 3.71 -21.29
C ASP A 18 7.23 2.99 -20.98
N GLU A 19 7.21 1.65 -21.08
CA GLU A 19 6.04 0.84 -20.68
C GLU A 19 5.73 0.98 -19.18
N LEU A 20 6.77 0.99 -18.32
CA LEU A 20 6.61 1.21 -16.89
C LEU A 20 5.97 2.56 -16.58
N VAL A 21 6.36 3.63 -17.30
CA VAL A 21 5.77 4.96 -17.17
C VAL A 21 4.31 4.95 -17.60
N ALA A 22 3.99 4.39 -18.77
CA ALA A 22 2.62 4.35 -19.27
C ALA A 22 1.67 3.62 -18.30
N LEU A 23 2.08 2.45 -17.80
CA LEU A 23 1.28 1.69 -16.84
C LEU A 23 1.11 2.44 -15.52
N TYR A 24 2.14 3.16 -15.07
CA TYR A 24 2.04 4.01 -13.90
C TYR A 24 0.99 5.11 -14.11
N GLU A 25 1.04 5.78 -15.25
CA GLU A 25 0.08 6.82 -15.65
C GLU A 25 -1.35 6.26 -15.74
N GLU A 26 -1.53 5.06 -16.25
CA GLU A 26 -2.82 4.34 -16.31
C GLU A 26 -3.40 3.95 -14.94
N GLY A 27 -2.58 3.90 -13.89
CA GLY A 27 -3.07 3.60 -12.54
C GLY A 27 -2.28 2.55 -11.76
N ALA A 28 -1.32 1.86 -12.40
CA ALA A 28 -0.56 0.80 -11.74
C ALA A 28 0.21 1.33 -10.52
N THR A 29 0.21 0.55 -9.44
CA THR A 29 0.98 0.89 -8.25
C THR A 29 2.45 0.52 -8.41
N LEU A 30 3.33 1.08 -7.59
CA LEU A 30 4.75 0.69 -7.56
C LEU A 30 4.97 -0.79 -7.21
N VAL A 31 3.98 -1.44 -6.57
CA VAL A 31 4.00 -2.87 -6.27
C VAL A 31 3.71 -3.65 -7.55
N ASP A 32 2.62 -3.33 -8.25
CA ASP A 32 2.24 -3.96 -9.52
C ASP A 32 3.36 -3.86 -10.56
N LEU A 33 3.99 -2.68 -10.65
CA LEU A 33 5.15 -2.47 -11.53
C LEU A 33 6.36 -3.30 -11.10
N GLY A 34 6.58 -3.45 -9.79
CA GLY A 34 7.65 -4.30 -9.29
C GLY A 34 7.46 -5.77 -9.66
N GLU A 35 6.23 -6.27 -9.51
CA GLU A 35 5.86 -7.64 -9.87
C GLU A 35 5.96 -7.87 -11.38
N ARG A 36 5.37 -6.98 -12.19
CA ARG A 36 5.33 -7.11 -13.65
C ARG A 36 6.72 -7.08 -14.30
N PHE A 37 7.59 -6.20 -13.83
CA PHE A 37 8.92 -6.02 -14.39
C PHE A 37 10.01 -6.81 -13.63
N GLY A 38 9.66 -7.54 -12.57
CA GLY A 38 10.62 -8.31 -11.77
C GLY A 38 11.63 -7.44 -11.02
N ILE A 39 11.25 -6.20 -10.66
CA ILE A 39 12.11 -5.21 -10.01
C ILE A 39 11.59 -4.84 -8.62
N HIS A 40 12.47 -4.31 -7.78
CA HIS A 40 12.04 -3.80 -6.48
C HIS A 40 11.19 -2.52 -6.66
N ARG A 41 10.14 -2.33 -5.84
CA ARG A 41 9.29 -1.11 -5.89
C ARG A 41 10.06 0.22 -5.81
N ARG A 42 11.22 0.21 -5.12
CA ARG A 42 12.15 1.36 -5.03
C ARG A 42 12.83 1.64 -6.37
N THR A 43 13.16 0.61 -7.12
CA THR A 43 13.73 0.70 -8.48
C THR A 43 12.69 1.25 -9.45
N ALA A 44 11.45 0.78 -9.38
CA ALA A 44 10.34 1.35 -10.17
C ALA A 44 10.17 2.86 -9.88
N ALA A 45 10.16 3.25 -8.60
CA ALA A 45 10.11 4.67 -8.22
C ALA A 45 11.32 5.47 -8.76
N ALA A 46 12.53 4.90 -8.72
CA ALA A 46 13.72 5.56 -9.27
C ALA A 46 13.60 5.80 -10.78
N HIS A 47 13.02 4.86 -11.54
CA HIS A 47 12.78 5.05 -12.97
C HIS A 47 11.80 6.20 -13.26
N LEU A 48 10.70 6.27 -12.52
CA LEU A 48 9.72 7.36 -12.63
C LEU A 48 10.34 8.73 -12.31
N VAL A 49 11.09 8.83 -11.21
CA VAL A 49 11.78 10.08 -10.82
C VAL A 49 12.77 10.52 -11.91
N ARG A 50 13.55 9.58 -12.48
CA ARG A 50 14.49 9.89 -13.57
C ARG A 50 13.80 10.36 -14.85
N ARG A 51 12.55 9.96 -15.09
CA ARG A 51 11.70 10.44 -16.19
C ARG A 51 10.89 11.68 -15.83
N SER A 52 11.17 12.31 -14.68
CA SER A 52 10.41 13.47 -14.16
C SER A 52 8.92 13.19 -13.96
N VAL A 53 8.54 11.92 -13.83
CA VAL A 53 7.17 11.51 -13.49
C VAL A 53 7.02 11.64 -11.98
N PRO A 54 6.14 12.54 -11.48
CA PRO A 54 5.96 12.72 -10.06
C PRO A 54 5.44 11.43 -9.43
N ILE A 55 6.12 10.97 -8.38
CA ILE A 55 5.62 9.84 -7.59
C ILE A 55 4.36 10.32 -6.88
N ARG A 56 3.21 9.80 -7.31
CA ARG A 56 1.95 9.79 -6.56
C ARG A 56 2.32 9.35 -5.14
N ARG A 57 2.21 10.25 -4.18
CA ARG A 57 2.57 9.97 -2.80
C ARG A 57 1.84 8.70 -2.40
N LEU A 58 2.59 7.66 -2.06
CA LEU A 58 2.08 6.38 -1.59
C LEU A 58 1.52 6.57 -0.17
N GLY A 59 0.40 7.27 -0.09
CA GLY A 59 -0.56 7.19 0.99
C GLY A 59 -1.82 6.54 0.44
N LEU A 60 -2.80 6.33 1.30
CA LEU A 60 -4.17 6.12 0.85
C LEU A 60 -4.53 7.26 -0.11
N ASP A 61 -4.72 6.94 -1.40
CA ASP A 61 -5.32 7.86 -2.38
C ASP A 61 -6.59 8.46 -1.75
N GLU A 62 -6.99 9.68 -2.09
CA GLU A 62 -8.12 10.36 -1.45
C GLU A 62 -9.40 9.51 -1.44
N ARG A 63 -9.59 8.73 -2.51
CA ARG A 63 -10.68 7.75 -2.63
C ARG A 63 -10.58 6.62 -1.61
N HIS A 64 -9.40 6.06 -1.40
CA HIS A 64 -9.16 5.00 -0.42
C HIS A 64 -9.08 5.54 1.01
N LEU A 65 -8.73 6.81 1.18
CA LEU A 65 -8.59 7.44 2.49
C LEU A 65 -9.93 7.54 3.20
N ALA A 66 -11.00 7.91 2.50
CA ALA A 66 -12.36 7.88 3.06
C ALA A 66 -12.72 6.47 3.55
N GLU A 67 -12.49 5.44 2.74
CA GLU A 67 -12.77 4.05 3.14
C GLU A 67 -11.88 3.61 4.32
N ALA A 68 -10.60 3.99 4.35
CA ALA A 68 -9.72 3.68 5.45
C ALA A 68 -10.12 4.37 6.77
N VAL A 69 -10.67 5.59 6.71
CA VAL A 69 -11.25 6.29 7.87
C VAL A 69 -12.45 5.50 8.40
N GLU A 70 -13.36 5.08 7.51
CA GLU A 70 -14.54 4.29 7.89
C GLU A 70 -14.14 2.94 8.50
N LEU A 71 -13.21 2.22 7.87
CA LEU A 71 -12.73 0.93 8.36
C LEU A 71 -12.04 1.04 9.72
N TYR A 72 -11.19 2.06 9.90
CA TYR A 72 -10.55 2.32 11.19
C TYR A 72 -11.58 2.67 12.26
N SER A 73 -12.52 3.56 11.94
CA SER A 73 -13.61 3.98 12.83
C SER A 73 -14.50 2.79 13.20
N GLY A 74 -14.75 1.88 12.27
CA GLY A 74 -15.46 0.62 12.45
C GLY A 74 -14.72 -0.45 13.26
N GLY A 75 -13.50 -0.19 13.71
CA GLY A 75 -12.78 -1.02 14.69
C GLY A 75 -11.57 -1.77 14.15
N LEU A 76 -11.28 -1.70 12.85
CA LEU A 76 -10.06 -2.31 12.32
C LEU A 76 -8.83 -1.60 12.86
N THR A 77 -7.77 -2.37 13.08
CA THR A 77 -6.46 -1.84 13.42
C THR A 77 -5.81 -1.19 12.20
N LEU A 78 -4.86 -0.28 12.44
CA LEU A 78 -4.04 0.32 11.38
C LEU A 78 -3.31 -0.72 10.50
N MET A 79 -3.02 -1.91 11.06
CA MET A 79 -2.38 -2.99 10.32
C MET A 79 -3.37 -3.65 9.35
N GLU A 80 -4.57 -3.99 9.82
CA GLU A 80 -5.62 -4.61 9.00
C GLU A 80 -6.07 -3.67 7.87
N VAL A 81 -6.22 -2.38 8.18
CA VAL A 81 -6.46 -1.35 7.17
C VAL A 81 -5.30 -1.32 6.16
N GLY A 82 -4.06 -1.35 6.63
CA GLY A 82 -2.88 -1.36 5.76
C GLY A 82 -2.85 -2.56 4.81
N LEU A 83 -3.12 -3.76 5.34
CA LEU A 83 -3.20 -4.99 4.55
C LEU A 83 -4.26 -4.91 3.46
N ARG A 84 -5.43 -4.35 3.77
CA ARG A 84 -6.54 -4.21 2.82
C ARG A 84 -6.21 -3.29 1.64
N PHE A 85 -5.38 -2.27 1.86
CA PHE A 85 -4.97 -1.30 0.82
C PHE A 85 -3.54 -1.52 0.31
N GLY A 86 -2.87 -2.60 0.69
CA GLY A 86 -1.50 -2.88 0.27
C GLY A 86 -0.46 -1.86 0.77
N VAL A 87 -0.75 -1.14 1.86
CA VAL A 87 0.12 -0.11 2.44
C VAL A 87 0.57 -0.47 3.86
N SER A 88 1.73 0.05 4.27
CA SER A 88 2.21 -0.20 5.63
C SER A 88 1.28 0.42 6.69
N GLN A 89 1.25 -0.18 7.88
CA GLN A 89 0.57 0.39 9.06
C GLN A 89 0.96 1.86 9.32
N GLN A 90 2.24 2.21 9.14
CA GLN A 90 2.72 3.57 9.33
C GLN A 90 2.22 4.54 8.24
N ALA A 91 2.03 4.05 7.01
CA ALA A 91 1.42 4.84 5.94
C ALA A 91 -0.05 5.15 6.26
N VAL A 92 -0.81 4.17 6.75
CA VAL A 92 -2.19 4.38 7.23
C VAL A 92 -2.22 5.39 8.37
N ARG A 93 -1.36 5.22 9.38
CA ARG A 93 -1.27 6.14 10.52
C ARG A 93 -1.05 7.58 10.07
N ARG A 94 -0.11 7.81 9.15
CA ARG A 94 0.19 9.16 8.63
C ARG A 94 -0.96 9.73 7.83
N ALA A 95 -1.63 8.90 7.02
CA ALA A 95 -2.76 9.34 6.19
C ALA A 95 -3.98 9.72 7.04
N LEU A 96 -4.33 8.92 8.04
CA LEU A 96 -5.43 9.20 8.98
C LEU A 96 -5.14 10.44 9.82
N ALA A 97 -3.92 10.57 10.36
CA ALA A 97 -3.52 11.75 11.13
C ALA A 97 -3.57 13.04 10.28
N ALA A 98 -3.21 12.96 8.98
CA ALA A 98 -3.30 14.09 8.06
C ALA A 98 -4.75 14.54 7.78
N LYS A 99 -5.76 13.68 8.04
CA LYS A 99 -7.19 14.02 7.99
C LYS A 99 -7.77 14.39 9.35
N GLY A 100 -6.93 14.51 10.38
CA GLY A 100 -7.38 14.85 11.73
C GLY A 100 -8.06 13.69 12.47
N VAL A 101 -7.95 12.46 11.98
CA VAL A 101 -8.45 11.29 12.72
C VAL A 101 -7.54 11.04 13.92
N GLU A 102 -8.11 11.06 15.13
CA GLU A 102 -7.38 10.71 16.33
C GLU A 102 -6.97 9.24 16.29
N ILE A 103 -5.66 9.00 16.38
CA ILE A 103 -5.13 7.66 16.45
C ILE A 103 -5.31 7.16 17.88
N ARG A 104 -6.21 6.19 18.05
CA ARG A 104 -6.42 5.45 19.30
C ARG A 104 -5.05 5.08 19.89
N SER A 105 -4.81 5.48 21.12
CA SER A 105 -3.61 5.09 21.86
C SER A 105 -3.51 3.57 21.83
N SER A 106 -2.36 3.03 21.44
CA SER A 106 -2.13 1.59 21.38
C SER A 106 -2.20 0.99 22.79
N GLY A 107 -3.41 0.65 23.24
CA GLY A 107 -3.62 -0.24 24.36
C GLY A 107 -3.15 -1.62 23.91
N ARG A 108 -2.05 -2.07 24.51
CA ARG A 108 -1.57 -3.46 24.52
C ARG A 108 -2.74 -4.43 24.26
N ARG A 109 -2.71 -5.13 23.12
CA ARG A 109 -3.65 -6.16 22.65
C ARG A 109 -4.68 -6.54 23.72
N GLN A 110 -5.83 -5.87 23.75
CA GLN A 110 -6.95 -6.38 24.53
C GLN A 110 -7.44 -7.60 23.76
N LEU A 111 -6.90 -8.76 24.16
CA LEU A 111 -7.46 -10.07 23.81
C LEU A 111 -8.96 -9.94 23.99
N ALA A 112 -9.71 -10.18 22.91
CA ALA A 112 -11.15 -10.14 22.89
C ALA A 112 -11.70 -11.05 23.99
N VAL A 113 -11.95 -10.46 25.15
CA VAL A 113 -12.80 -11.00 26.20
C VAL A 113 -14.12 -10.30 25.99
N ASN A 114 -15.02 -11.02 25.32
CA ASN A 114 -16.26 -11.53 25.93
C ASN A 114 -17.54 -11.30 25.08
N GLN A 115 -18.49 -12.21 25.35
CA GLN A 115 -19.94 -12.04 25.34
C GLN A 115 -20.71 -12.57 24.13
N SER A 116 -20.76 -13.90 24.03
CA SER A 116 -22.01 -14.58 23.66
C SER A 116 -23.03 -14.41 24.79
N ALA A 117 -23.62 -13.22 24.90
CA ALA A 117 -24.91 -13.07 25.55
C ALA A 117 -25.97 -13.43 24.51
N ARG A 118 -26.55 -14.62 24.63
CA ARG A 118 -27.90 -14.89 24.10
C ARG A 118 -28.80 -15.18 25.29
N SER A 119 -29.53 -14.14 25.68
CA SER A 119 -30.67 -14.12 26.59
C SER A 119 -31.69 -15.23 26.23
N ALA A 120 -32.13 -16.00 27.23
CA ALA A 120 -33.45 -15.88 27.89
C ALA A 120 -34.49 -16.86 27.28
N PRO A 121 -35.59 -17.22 27.97
CA PRO A 121 -36.06 -16.80 29.29
C PRO A 121 -35.83 -17.82 30.43
#